data_AF-W1WHE4-F1
#
_entry.id   AF-W1WHE4-F1
#
_cell.length_a   1.000
_cell.length_b   1.000
_cell.length_c   1.000
_cell.angle_alpha   90.00
_cell.angle_beta   90.00
_cell.angle_gamma   90.00
#
_symmetry.space_group_name_H-M   'P 1'
#
loop_
_entity.id
_entity.type
_entity.pdbx_description
1 polymer ?
#
loop_
_entity_poly.entity_id
_entity_poly.type
_entity_poly.pdbx_seq_one_letter_code
_entity_poly.pdbx_strand_id
1 'polypeptide(L)'
;MLKIDAIDYAIIYDTREQDIFIPQILRKNGIQTIRRKLDTGDYAIQYKGEYMPPVVVERKACLDELIGNMLDNRKDENGNNRFIRELERAKAQGLKVYLLIQDKDYYMKLITGEYRSKVNTKAISGMIISLLAKYPNLHIIAVDRELSPSMVYKVLYYELREKLKDVV
;
A
#
# COMPACT_ATOMS: atom_id res chain seq x y z
N MET A 1 0.94 8.98 25.92
CA MET A 1 0.83 8.48 24.54
C MET A 1 -0.38 7.54 24.50
N LEU A 2 -1.44 7.81 23.70
CA LEU A 2 -2.58 6.88 23.56
C LEU A 2 -2.07 5.46 23.27
N LYS A 3 -2.38 4.51 24.14
CA LYS A 3 -2.01 3.09 23.99
C LYS A 3 -3.26 2.34 23.56
N ILE A 4 -3.19 1.67 22.42
CA ILE A 4 -4.26 0.81 21.90
C ILE A 4 -3.86 -0.63 22.22
N ASP A 5 -4.72 -1.36 22.91
CA ASP A 5 -4.47 -2.77 23.22
C ASP A 5 -4.56 -3.63 21.96
N ALA A 6 -3.67 -4.63 21.84
CA ALA A 6 -3.59 -5.48 20.66
C ALA A 6 -4.86 -6.31 20.41
N ILE A 7 -5.69 -6.51 21.45
CA ILE A 7 -6.99 -7.17 21.35
C ILE A 7 -8.03 -6.29 20.64
N ASP A 8 -7.88 -4.97 20.67
CA ASP A 8 -8.86 -4.03 20.16
C ASP A 8 -8.72 -3.78 18.65
N TYR A 9 -7.72 -4.32 17.97
CA TYR A 9 -7.58 -4.13 16.53
C TYR A 9 -7.13 -5.38 15.79
N ALA A 10 -7.42 -5.42 14.50
CA ALA A 10 -6.95 -6.44 13.59
C ALA A 10 -6.47 -5.83 12.28
N ILE A 11 -5.42 -6.42 11.71
CA ILE A 11 -4.99 -6.12 10.34
C ILE A 11 -5.86 -6.95 9.39
N ILE A 12 -6.59 -6.25 8.53
CA ILE A 12 -7.40 -6.86 7.49
C ILE A 12 -6.53 -7.05 6.26
N TYR A 13 -6.60 -8.22 5.62
CA TYR A 13 -5.92 -8.45 4.35
C TYR A 13 -6.89 -8.98 3.29
N ASP A 14 -6.72 -8.49 2.05
CA ASP A 14 -7.63 -8.75 0.95
C ASP A 14 -7.66 -10.24 0.59
N THR A 15 -8.85 -10.74 0.22
CA THR A 15 -9.04 -12.14 -0.18
C THR A 15 -8.23 -12.54 -1.42
N ARG A 16 -7.97 -11.60 -2.34
CA ARG A 16 -7.22 -11.80 -3.58
C ARG A 16 -5.71 -11.79 -3.35
N GLU A 17 -5.23 -11.27 -2.22
CA GLU A 17 -3.81 -11.28 -1.91
C GLU A 17 -3.37 -12.73 -1.65
N GLN A 18 -2.52 -13.24 -2.54
CA GLN A 18 -2.04 -14.62 -2.50
C GLN A 18 -0.82 -14.77 -1.59
N ASP A 19 -0.05 -13.70 -1.44
CA ASP A 19 1.14 -13.70 -0.61
C ASP A 19 0.78 -13.49 0.86
N ILE A 20 0.66 -14.60 1.58
CA ILE A 20 0.26 -14.60 2.99
C ILE A 20 1.44 -14.43 3.96
N PHE A 21 2.65 -14.09 3.48
CA PHE A 21 3.82 -13.92 4.35
C PHE A 21 3.60 -12.86 5.43
N ILE A 22 3.12 -11.67 5.05
CA ILE A 22 2.85 -10.57 5.99
C ILE A 22 1.85 -10.99 7.08
N PRO A 23 0.63 -11.46 6.76
CA PRO A 23 -0.33 -11.82 7.80
C PRO A 23 0.10 -13.02 8.65
N GLN A 24 0.93 -13.93 8.13
CA GLN A 24 1.52 -15.02 8.92
C GLN A 24 2.51 -14.50 9.97
N ILE A 25 3.44 -13.61 9.59
CA ILE A 25 4.41 -13.03 10.53
C ILE A 25 3.71 -12.17 11.58
N LEU A 26 2.69 -11.39 11.19
CA LEU A 26 1.92 -10.59 12.13
C LEU A 26 1.22 -11.46 13.18
N ARG A 27 0.56 -12.56 12.77
CA ARG A 27 -0.04 -13.52 13.72
C ARG A 27 0.99 -14.14 14.66
N LYS A 28 2.15 -14.54 14.14
CA LYS A 28 3.26 -15.09 14.94
C LYS A 28 3.73 -14.11 16.02
N ASN A 29 3.61 -12.81 15.77
CA ASN A 29 3.97 -11.74 16.69
C ASN A 29 2.79 -11.25 17.57
N GLY A 30 1.68 -12.00 17.63
CA GLY A 30 0.54 -11.69 18.48
C GLY A 30 -0.39 -10.59 17.94
N ILE A 31 -0.23 -10.19 16.67
CA ILE A 31 -1.14 -9.23 16.02
C ILE A 31 -2.25 -10.00 15.30
N GLN A 32 -3.51 -9.64 15.60
CA GLN A 32 -4.66 -10.27 14.96
C GLN A 32 -4.70 -9.94 13.47
N THR A 33 -5.00 -10.95 12.63
CA THR A 33 -5.21 -10.75 11.19
C THR A 33 -6.49 -11.42 10.73
N ILE A 34 -7.25 -10.73 9.88
CA ILE A 34 -8.54 -11.19 9.35
C ILE A 34 -8.49 -11.15 7.83
N ARG A 35 -8.81 -12.26 7.18
CA ARG A 35 -8.95 -12.31 5.72
C ARG A 35 -10.35 -11.84 5.33
N ARG A 36 -10.44 -10.75 4.57
CA ARG A 36 -11.72 -10.19 4.11
C ARG A 36 -11.53 -9.46 2.80
N LYS A 37 -12.55 -9.45 1.93
CA LYS A 37 -12.52 -8.66 0.71
C LYS A 37 -12.41 -7.17 1.06
N LEU A 38 -11.45 -6.48 0.45
CA LEU A 38 -11.30 -5.03 0.46
C LEU A 38 -11.64 -4.49 -0.93
N ASP A 39 -12.33 -3.35 -1.02
CA ASP A 39 -12.63 -2.76 -2.33
C ASP A 39 -11.41 -2.08 -2.95
N THR A 40 -10.45 -1.68 -2.12
CA THR A 40 -9.19 -1.01 -2.49
C THR A 40 -8.08 -1.39 -1.49
N GLY A 41 -6.86 -1.58 -1.98
CA GLY A 41 -5.70 -1.98 -1.18
C GLY A 41 -5.68 -3.46 -0.81
N ASP A 42 -4.51 -3.92 -0.38
CA ASP A 42 -4.26 -5.29 0.06
C ASP A 42 -4.33 -5.43 1.58
N TYR A 43 -4.03 -4.36 2.32
CA TYR A 43 -4.06 -4.35 3.78
C TYR A 43 -4.75 -3.11 4.32
N ALA A 44 -5.51 -3.28 5.39
CA ALA A 44 -6.13 -2.21 6.17
C ALA A 44 -6.10 -2.57 7.66
N ILE A 45 -6.57 -1.67 8.52
CA ILE A 45 -6.71 -1.93 9.96
C ILE A 45 -8.15 -1.67 10.39
N GLN A 46 -8.65 -2.49 11.30
CA GLN A 46 -9.97 -2.35 11.91
C GLN A 46 -9.83 -2.27 13.42
N TYR A 47 -10.51 -1.32 14.04
CA TYR A 47 -10.58 -1.09 15.47
C TYR A 47 -11.96 -1.52 16.01
N LYS A 48 -11.95 -2.36 17.05
CA LYS A 48 -13.11 -2.93 17.75
C LYS A 48 -14.18 -3.56 16.85
N GLY A 49 -13.78 -4.04 15.66
CA GLY A 49 -14.70 -4.63 14.70
C GLY A 49 -15.62 -3.64 13.97
N GLU A 50 -15.55 -2.35 14.31
CA GLU A 50 -16.50 -1.33 13.85
C GLU A 50 -15.83 -0.29 12.96
N TYR A 51 -14.75 0.32 13.44
CA TYR A 51 -14.12 1.46 12.79
C TYR A 51 -12.94 1.02 11.92
N MET A 52 -12.90 1.51 10.68
CA MET A 52 -11.73 1.40 9.80
C MET A 52 -11.29 2.81 9.41
N PRO A 53 -10.10 3.28 9.86
CA PRO A 53 -9.59 4.56 9.38
C PRO A 53 -9.43 4.50 7.85
N PRO A 54 -9.60 5.64 7.14
CA PRO A 54 -9.54 5.70 5.68
C PRO A 54 -8.09 5.61 5.18
N VAL A 55 -7.44 4.48 5.43
CA VAL A 55 -6.05 4.21 5.06
C VAL A 55 -5.89 2.76 4.63
N VAL A 56 -5.11 2.54 3.58
CA VAL A 56 -4.81 1.21 3.04
C VAL A 56 -3.34 1.13 2.65
N VAL A 57 -2.81 -0.11 2.63
CA VAL A 57 -1.54 -0.44 2.00
C VAL A 57 -1.83 -1.24 0.74
N GLU A 58 -1.31 -0.78 -0.39
CA GLU A 58 -1.27 -1.50 -1.66
C GLU A 58 0.13 -2.09 -1.81
N ARG A 59 0.25 -3.41 -2.02
CA ARG A 59 1.54 -4.09 -2.10
C ARG A 59 1.95 -4.29 -3.56
N LYS A 60 3.26 -4.13 -3.80
CA LYS A 60 3.96 -4.57 -5.01
C LYS A 60 5.17 -5.39 -4.58
N ALA A 61 5.38 -6.53 -5.22
CA ALA A 61 6.47 -7.45 -4.91
C ALA A 61 7.85 -6.86 -5.27
N CYS A 62 7.92 -5.98 -6.27
CA CYS A 62 9.15 -5.30 -6.66
C CYS A 62 8.88 -4.09 -7.59
N LEU A 63 9.95 -3.39 -7.98
CA LEU A 63 9.89 -2.29 -8.95
C LEU A 63 9.33 -2.74 -10.31
N ASP A 64 9.69 -3.93 -10.81
CA ASP A 64 9.21 -4.43 -12.11
C ASP A 64 7.68 -4.54 -12.16
N GLU A 65 7.06 -5.00 -11.08
CA GLU A 65 5.61 -5.11 -11.00
C GLU A 65 4.94 -3.73 -11.05
N LEU A 66 5.52 -2.75 -10.34
CA LEU A 66 5.03 -1.37 -10.37
C LEU A 66 5.12 -0.79 -11.79
N ILE A 67 6.27 -0.92 -12.44
CA ILE A 67 6.47 -0.43 -13.82
C ILE A 67 5.49 -1.13 -14.76
N GLY A 68 5.32 -2.44 -14.65
CA GLY A 68 4.38 -3.20 -15.46
C GLY A 68 2.93 -2.71 -15.31
N ASN A 69 2.49 -2.47 -14.08
CA ASN A 69 1.15 -1.95 -13.81
C ASN A 69 0.96 -0.50 -14.33
N MET A 70 1.98 0.34 -14.22
CA MET A 70 1.96 1.72 -14.73
C MET A 70 1.96 1.81 -16.25
N LEU A 71 2.63 0.87 -16.92
CA LEU A 71 2.74 0.82 -18.38
C LEU A 71 1.70 -0.09 -19.04
N ASP A 72 0.73 -0.61 -18.28
CA ASP A 72 -0.36 -1.41 -18.87
C ASP A 72 -1.09 -0.59 -19.95
N ASN A 73 -1.10 -1.16 -21.16
CA ASN A 73 -1.65 -0.57 -22.37
C ASN A 73 -3.18 -0.69 -22.43
N ARG A 74 -3.80 -1.50 -21.56
CA ARG A 74 -5.26 -1.60 -21.47
C ARG A 74 -5.78 -0.35 -20.76
N LYS A 75 -6.41 0.53 -21.53
CA LYS A 75 -7.00 1.79 -21.05
C LYS A 75 -8.52 1.71 -21.11
N ASP A 76 -9.17 2.48 -20.23
CA ASP A 76 -10.59 2.80 -20.39
C ASP A 76 -10.81 3.91 -21.43
N GLU A 77 -12.05 4.34 -21.60
CA GLU A 77 -12.45 5.44 -22.48
C GLU A 77 -11.78 6.79 -22.15
N ASN A 78 -11.30 6.95 -20.91
CA ASN A 78 -10.61 8.15 -20.42
C ASN A 78 -9.09 8.03 -20.53
N GLY A 79 -8.56 6.96 -21.14
CA GLY A 79 -7.12 6.75 -21.29
C GLY A 79 -6.43 6.25 -20.01
N ASN A 80 -7.18 5.89 -18.97
CA ASN A 80 -6.63 5.45 -17.69
C ASN A 80 -6.45 3.93 -17.67
N ASN A 81 -5.27 3.45 -17.25
CA ASN A 81 -5.09 2.03 -16.98
C ASN A 81 -5.67 1.65 -15.61
N ARG A 82 -5.66 0.35 -15.34
CA ARG A 82 -6.15 -0.19 -14.07
C ARG A 82 -5.51 0.48 -12.85
N PHE A 83 -4.19 0.65 -12.84
CA PHE A 83 -3.48 1.26 -11.72
C PHE A 83 -3.96 2.70 -11.44
N ILE A 84 -4.09 3.53 -12.47
CA ILE A 84 -4.61 4.89 -12.32
C ILE A 84 -6.05 4.90 -11.83
N ARG A 85 -6.90 4.00 -12.33
CA ARG A 85 -8.30 3.89 -11.88
C ARG A 85 -8.41 3.48 -10.40
N GLU A 86 -7.52 2.62 -9.92
CA GLU A 86 -7.45 2.23 -8.51
C GLU A 86 -7.04 3.41 -7.63
N LEU A 87 -6.08 4.25 -8.07
CA LEU A 87 -5.72 5.49 -7.38
C LEU A 87 -6.86 6.52 -7.36
N GLU A 88 -7.53 6.75 -8.49
CA GLU A 88 -8.67 7.67 -8.55
C GLU A 88 -9.83 7.19 -7.68
N ARG A 89 -10.10 5.88 -7.62
CA ARG A 89 -11.09 5.30 -6.70
C ARG A 89 -10.70 5.54 -5.24
N ALA A 90 -9.45 5.28 -4.88
CA ALA A 90 -8.96 5.52 -3.53
C ALA A 90 -9.11 6.99 -3.13
N LYS A 91 -8.75 7.91 -4.04
CA LYS A 91 -8.93 9.36 -3.85
C LYS A 91 -10.41 9.72 -3.66
N ALA A 92 -11.31 9.20 -4.49
CA ALA A 92 -12.75 9.44 -4.38
C ALA A 92 -13.34 8.93 -3.07
N GLN A 93 -12.77 7.86 -2.51
CA GLN A 93 -13.14 7.30 -1.20
C GLN A 93 -12.46 8.02 -0.02
N GLY A 94 -11.62 9.03 -0.28
CA GLY A 94 -10.85 9.73 0.76
C GLY A 94 -9.77 8.86 1.41
N LEU A 95 -9.37 7.74 0.78
CA LEU A 95 -8.39 6.82 1.32
C LEU A 95 -6.97 7.37 1.16
N LYS A 96 -6.21 7.35 2.25
CA LYS A 96 -4.76 7.44 2.20
C LYS A 96 -4.17 6.11 1.73
N VAL A 97 -3.34 6.13 0.71
CA VAL A 97 -2.75 4.93 0.11
C VAL A 97 -1.25 4.93 0.37
N TYR A 98 -0.77 3.85 1.01
CA TYR A 98 0.64 3.53 1.09
C TYR A 98 0.95 2.45 0.06
N LEU A 99 1.64 2.83 -1.02
CA LEU A 99 2.17 1.90 -2.00
C LEU A 99 3.48 1.30 -1.45
N LEU A 100 3.37 0.08 -0.93
CA LEU A 100 4.48 -0.70 -0.42
C LEU A 100 5.17 -1.43 -1.57
N ILE A 101 6.45 -1.12 -1.78
CA ILE A 101 7.29 -1.81 -2.76
C ILE A 101 8.28 -2.69 -1.99
N GLN A 102 8.19 -4.01 -2.19
CA GLN A 102 9.08 -4.98 -1.52
C GLN A 102 10.47 -5.06 -2.18
N ASP A 103 11.11 -3.91 -2.35
CA ASP A 103 12.43 -3.76 -2.95
C ASP A 103 13.18 -2.61 -2.27
N LYS A 104 14.13 -2.90 -1.36
CA LYS A 104 14.86 -1.85 -0.64
C LYS A 104 15.65 -0.91 -1.56
N ASP A 105 16.08 -1.41 -2.72
CA ASP A 105 16.90 -0.68 -3.68
C ASP A 105 16.02 0.00 -4.75
N TYR A 106 14.71 0.02 -4.55
CA TYR A 106 13.69 0.57 -5.46
C TYR A 106 14.13 1.88 -6.13
N TYR A 107 14.53 2.88 -5.34
CA TYR A 107 14.81 4.20 -5.90
C TYR A 107 16.14 4.21 -6.67
N MET A 108 17.15 3.49 -6.19
CA MET A 108 18.42 3.31 -6.90
C MET A 108 18.18 2.64 -8.26
N LYS A 109 17.47 1.50 -8.26
CA LYS A 109 17.15 0.77 -9.50
C LYS A 109 16.33 1.60 -10.48
N LEU A 110 15.39 2.41 -9.97
CA LEU A 110 14.57 3.31 -10.78
C LEU A 110 15.42 4.32 -11.56
N ILE A 111 16.44 4.91 -10.91
CA ILE A 111 17.29 5.94 -11.54
C ILE A 111 18.43 5.34 -12.38
N THR A 112 18.94 4.15 -12.02
CA THR A 112 20.01 3.46 -12.77
C THR A 112 19.49 2.60 -13.91
N GLY A 113 18.19 2.30 -13.95
CA GLY A 113 17.58 1.46 -14.99
C GLY A 113 17.69 -0.04 -14.73
N GLU A 114 17.89 -0.44 -13.47
CA GLU A 114 17.99 -1.85 -13.06
C GLU A 114 16.62 -2.48 -12.88
N TYR A 115 15.87 -2.55 -13.97
CA TYR A 115 14.57 -3.21 -14.08
C TYR A 115 14.42 -3.84 -15.48
N ARG A 116 13.49 -4.77 -15.64
CA ARG A 116 13.32 -5.58 -16.87
C ARG A 116 12.80 -4.78 -18.06
N SER A 117 11.93 -3.79 -17.80
CA SER A 117 11.40 -2.92 -18.85
C SER A 117 12.53 -2.10 -19.50
N LYS A 118 12.44 -1.86 -20.81
CA LYS A 118 13.38 -0.95 -21.52
C LYS A 118 12.93 0.51 -21.50
N VAL A 119 11.94 0.85 -20.67
CA VAL A 119 11.46 2.23 -20.54
C VAL A 119 12.60 3.13 -20.06
N ASN A 120 12.67 4.33 -20.63
CA ASN A 120 13.66 5.32 -20.25
C ASN A 120 13.52 5.69 -18.76
N THR A 121 14.64 5.72 -18.02
CA THR A 121 14.68 6.01 -16.58
C THR A 121 14.07 7.36 -16.23
N LYS A 122 14.35 8.41 -17.01
CA LYS A 122 13.77 9.76 -16.81
C LYS A 122 12.27 9.76 -17.04
N ALA A 123 11.77 9.01 -18.01
CA ALA A 123 10.33 8.91 -18.26
C ALA A 123 9.61 8.22 -17.11
N ILE A 124 10.07 7.04 -16.68
CA ILE A 124 9.38 6.28 -15.62
C ILE A 124 9.49 6.95 -14.25
N SER A 125 10.66 7.52 -13.91
CA SER A 125 10.82 8.33 -12.69
C SER A 125 9.92 9.56 -12.72
N GLY A 126 9.90 10.29 -13.83
CA GLY A 126 9.02 11.44 -14.02
C GLY A 126 7.54 11.08 -13.85
N MET A 127 7.10 9.94 -14.38
CA MET A 127 5.74 9.45 -14.18
C MET A 127 5.44 9.18 -12.70
N ILE A 128 6.31 8.48 -11.97
CA ILE A 128 6.10 8.18 -10.55
C ILE A 128 6.03 9.46 -9.71
N ILE A 129 6.97 10.38 -9.91
CA ILE A 129 6.99 11.65 -9.17
C ILE A 129 5.74 12.49 -9.50
N SER A 130 5.30 12.48 -10.76
CA SER A 130 4.06 13.16 -11.17
C SER A 130 2.83 12.58 -10.48
N LEU A 131 2.79 11.25 -10.24
CA LEU A 131 1.70 10.63 -9.47
C LEU A 131 1.72 11.10 -8.01
N LEU A 132 2.88 11.10 -7.35
CA LEU A 132 2.99 11.61 -5.97
C LEU A 132 2.53 13.08 -5.88
N ALA A 133 2.86 13.91 -6.87
CA ALA A 133 2.41 15.30 -6.93
C ALA A 133 0.89 15.43 -7.19
N LYS A 134 0.31 14.60 -8.07
CA LYS A 134 -1.11 14.62 -8.43
C LYS A 134 -2.02 14.06 -7.32
N TYR A 135 -1.53 13.09 -6.55
CA TYR A 135 -2.28 12.37 -5.52
C TYR A 135 -1.65 12.60 -4.14
N PRO A 136 -2.02 13.66 -3.40
CA PRO A 136 -1.45 13.95 -2.08
C PRO A 136 -1.77 12.87 -1.03
N ASN A 137 -2.76 12.01 -1.30
CA ASN A 137 -3.10 10.85 -0.48
C ASN A 137 -2.24 9.61 -0.79
N LEU A 138 -1.39 9.64 -1.82
CA LEU A 138 -0.49 8.54 -2.20
C LEU A 138 0.91 8.73 -1.59
N HIS A 139 1.40 7.68 -0.96
CA HIS A 139 2.73 7.61 -0.36
C HIS A 139 3.45 6.38 -0.90
N ILE A 140 4.75 6.46 -1.14
CA ILE A 140 5.59 5.31 -1.49
C ILE A 140 6.45 4.96 -0.29
N ILE A 141 6.45 3.67 0.08
CA ILE A 141 7.34 3.09 1.07
C ILE A 141 8.02 1.88 0.44
N ALA A 142 9.34 1.83 0.49
CA ALA A 142 10.14 0.75 -0.08
C ALA A 142 10.93 0.06 1.02
N VAL A 143 10.88 -1.27 1.08
CA VAL A 143 11.56 -2.05 2.11
C VAL A 143 11.72 -3.49 1.62
N ASP A 144 12.72 -4.22 2.12
CA ASP A 144 12.85 -5.65 1.85
C ASP A 144 11.61 -6.44 2.33
N ARG A 145 11.31 -7.54 1.63
CA ARG A 145 10.18 -8.43 1.89
C ARG A 145 10.12 -8.86 3.36
N GLU A 146 11.25 -9.20 3.95
CA GLU A 146 11.39 -9.69 5.33
C GLU A 146 11.00 -8.63 6.37
N LEU A 147 11.21 -7.35 6.06
CA LEU A 147 10.91 -6.21 6.92
C LEU A 147 9.49 -5.65 6.67
N SER A 148 8.89 -5.99 5.54
CA SER A 148 7.56 -5.51 5.16
C SER A 148 6.45 -5.80 6.18
N PRO A 149 6.42 -6.91 6.95
CA PRO A 149 5.39 -7.09 7.99
C PRO A 149 5.48 -6.00 9.07
N SER A 150 6.69 -5.64 9.49
CA SER A 150 6.90 -4.55 10.46
C SER A 150 6.44 -3.21 9.90
N MET A 151 6.73 -2.95 8.61
CA MET A 151 6.36 -1.72 7.93
C MET A 151 4.83 -1.57 7.81
N VAL A 152 4.14 -2.60 7.29
CA VAL A 152 2.67 -2.61 7.14
C VAL A 152 2.00 -2.38 8.49
N TYR A 153 2.42 -3.11 9.52
CA TYR A 153 1.88 -2.95 10.86
C TYR A 153 2.07 -1.53 11.40
N LYS A 154 3.30 -0.99 11.36
CA LYS A 154 3.59 0.34 11.89
C LYS A 154 2.78 1.42 11.19
N VAL A 155 2.76 1.42 9.85
CA VAL A 155 2.00 2.40 9.06
C VAL A 155 0.54 2.40 9.48
N LEU A 156 -0.11 1.24 9.44
CA LEU A 156 -1.53 1.14 9.76
C LEU A 156 -1.83 1.44 11.23
N TYR A 157 -1.01 0.94 12.16
CA TYR A 157 -1.17 1.17 13.59
C TYR A 157 -1.06 2.66 13.94
N TYR A 158 -0.05 3.36 13.42
CA TYR A 158 0.14 4.78 13.72
C TYR A 158 -0.92 5.67 13.06
N GLU A 159 -1.42 5.29 11.88
CA GLU A 159 -2.58 5.95 11.26
C GLU A 159 -3.85 5.78 12.08
N LEU A 160 -4.15 4.56 12.52
CA LEU A 160 -5.27 4.32 13.45
C LEU A 160 -5.09 5.15 14.72
N ARG A 161 -3.90 5.10 15.31
CA ARG A 161 -3.59 5.81 16.55
C ARG A 161 -3.76 7.31 16.44
N GLU A 162 -3.38 7.90 15.31
CA GLU A 162 -3.60 9.33 15.08
C GLU A 162 -5.09 9.63 14.94
N LYS A 163 -5.82 8.84 14.15
CA LYS A 163 -7.27 9.04 13.95
C LYS A 163 -8.09 8.88 15.22
N LEU A 164 -7.66 8.04 16.16
CA LEU A 164 -8.36 7.89 17.44
C LEU A 164 -8.12 9.05 18.41
N LYS A 165 -7.06 9.86 18.25
CA LYS A 165 -6.88 11.08 19.07
C LYS A 165 -7.91 12.15 18.75
N ASP A 166 -8.42 12.17 17.52
CA ASP A 166 -9.44 13.12 17.08
C ASP A 166 -10.85 12.72 17.54
N VAL A 167 -11.00 11.51 18.12
CA VAL A 167 -12.28 10.88 18.48
C VAL A 167 -12.43 10.69 20.00
N VAL A 168 -11.31 10.63 20.74
CA VAL A 168 -11.24 10.43 22.21
C VAL A 168 -10.60 11.64 22.87
#